data_AF-A0A4W5QLX6-F1
#
_entry.id   AF-A0A4W5QLX6-F1
#
_cell.length_a   1.000
_cell.length_b   1.000
_cell.length_c   1.000
_cell.angle_alpha   90.00
_cell.angle_beta   90.00
_cell.angle_gamma   90.00
#
_symmetry.space_group_name_H-M   'P 1'
#
loop_
_entity.id
_entity.type
_entity.pdbx_description
1 polymer ?
#
loop_
_entity_poly.entity_id
_entity_poly.type
_entity_poly.pdbx_seq_one_letter_code
_entity_poly.pdbx_strand_id
1 'polypeptide(L)'
;MLMLFPLGLAYWQITAGLDSVGRIQMRTRRTLRGHLAKIYAMHWGTDSRLLVSASQDGKLIIWDSYTTNKMHAIPLRSSWVMTCAYAPSGNYVACGGLDNICSIYSLKTREGNVRVTRELPGHTGYLSCCRFLDDNQIVTSSGDTTCALWDIETGQMATSFTGHTGDVMSLSLSPDFKTFVSGACDASSKLWDVRDGMCRQSFTGHVSDINAVCFFPNGNAFTTGSDDATCRLFDLRADQELMMYSHDNIICGITSVAFSKSGRLLLAGYDDFNCNVWDTLKAERAGTVGGAEGASELIQILTNSNPFFQCNLFLLPSLRLEEGA
;
A
#
# COMPACT_ATOMS: atom_id res chain seq x y z
N MET A 1 3.38 -19.24 -13.74
CA MET A 1 3.62 -20.66 -13.42
C MET A 1 4.52 -20.69 -12.19
N LEU A 2 4.00 -20.48 -10.99
CA LEU A 2 4.76 -20.54 -9.74
C LEU A 2 3.79 -20.60 -8.56
N MET A 3 4.13 -21.46 -7.59
CA MET A 3 3.40 -21.82 -6.38
C MET A 3 2.31 -22.91 -6.55
N LEU A 4 2.66 -24.08 -7.07
CA LEU A 4 2.12 -25.33 -6.54
C LEU A 4 3.28 -25.97 -5.77
N PHE A 5 3.30 -25.84 -4.44
CA PHE A 5 4.38 -26.40 -3.64
C PHE A 5 3.94 -27.77 -3.08
N PRO A 6 4.72 -28.83 -3.30
CA PRO A 6 4.48 -30.10 -2.64
C PRO A 6 4.70 -29.95 -1.13
N LEU A 7 3.76 -30.46 -0.34
CA LEU A 7 3.82 -30.51 1.12
C LEU A 7 5.13 -31.22 1.55
N GLY A 8 6.04 -30.51 2.23
CA GLY A 8 7.18 -31.12 2.94
C GLY A 8 8.57 -30.52 2.71
N LEU A 9 8.77 -29.64 1.73
CA LEU A 9 10.05 -28.92 1.55
C LEU A 9 9.94 -27.48 2.07
N ALA A 10 10.95 -27.04 2.82
CA ALA A 10 11.02 -25.65 3.26
C ALA A 10 11.23 -24.73 2.05
N TYR A 11 10.58 -23.56 2.03
CA TYR A 11 10.59 -22.63 0.89
C TYR A 11 12.01 -22.31 0.38
N TRP A 12 12.98 -22.16 1.29
CA TRP A 12 14.39 -21.91 0.95
C TRP A 12 15.06 -23.08 0.20
N GLN A 13 14.66 -24.33 0.46
CA GLN A 13 15.23 -25.50 -0.23
C GLN A 13 14.84 -25.53 -1.70
N ILE A 14 13.64 -25.03 -2.00
CA ILE A 14 13.09 -24.98 -3.36
C ILE A 14 13.76 -23.86 -4.16
N THR A 15 14.06 -22.73 -3.52
CA THR A 15 14.68 -21.58 -4.17
C THR A 15 16.21 -21.63 -4.17
N ALA A 16 16.84 -22.61 -3.49
CA ALA A 16 18.29 -22.72 -3.36
C ALA A 16 19.02 -22.75 -4.71
N GLY A 17 18.50 -23.48 -5.70
CA GLY A 17 19.10 -23.63 -7.03
C GLY A 17 18.85 -22.46 -8.00
N LEU A 18 18.09 -21.44 -7.61
CA LEU A 18 17.83 -20.27 -8.46
C LEU A 18 18.97 -19.25 -8.37
N ASP A 19 19.24 -18.57 -9.48
CA ASP A 19 20.21 -17.48 -9.50
C ASP A 19 19.70 -16.26 -8.71
N SER A 20 20.62 -15.55 -8.05
CA SER A 20 20.32 -14.27 -7.40
C SER A 20 20.03 -13.19 -8.46
N VAL A 21 19.16 -12.23 -8.16
CA VAL A 21 18.92 -11.08 -9.07
C VAL A 21 20.16 -10.19 -9.22
N GLY A 22 21.14 -10.34 -8.32
CA GLY A 22 22.32 -9.49 -8.29
C GLY A 22 22.01 -8.07 -7.81
N ARG A 23 22.97 -7.16 -7.96
CA ARG A 23 22.86 -5.80 -7.45
C ARG A 23 21.96 -4.94 -8.33
N ILE A 24 20.83 -4.50 -7.79
CA ILE A 24 19.90 -3.58 -8.45
C ILE A 24 20.29 -2.14 -8.12
N GLN A 25 20.49 -1.33 -9.17
CA GLN A 25 20.73 0.11 -9.05
C GLN A 25 19.61 0.87 -9.74
N MET A 26 18.66 1.37 -8.94
CA MET A 26 17.62 2.27 -9.45
C MET A 26 18.12 3.71 -9.47
N ARG A 27 17.64 4.50 -10.45
CA ARG A 27 17.95 5.93 -10.56
C ARG A 27 16.67 6.74 -10.67
N THR A 28 16.62 7.86 -9.97
CA THR A 28 15.50 8.80 -10.05
C THR A 28 15.35 9.30 -11.48
N ARG A 29 14.18 9.08 -12.09
CA ARG A 29 13.87 9.54 -13.45
C ARG A 29 13.08 10.86 -13.47
N ARG A 30 12.28 11.12 -12.43
CA ARG A 30 11.41 12.29 -12.32
C ARG A 30 11.31 12.71 -10.85
N THR A 31 11.10 14.01 -10.63
CA THR A 31 10.83 14.59 -9.31
C THR A 31 9.58 15.44 -9.43
N LEU A 32 8.51 15.05 -8.73
CA LEU A 32 7.21 15.74 -8.76
C LEU A 32 7.21 16.80 -7.65
N ARG A 33 7.26 18.08 -8.04
CA ARG A 33 7.31 19.21 -7.08
C ARG A 33 5.95 19.92 -7.02
N GLY A 34 5.44 20.14 -5.80
CA GLY A 34 4.23 20.95 -5.63
C GLY A 34 3.52 20.85 -4.28
N HIS A 35 3.78 19.82 -3.48
CA HIS A 35 3.31 19.80 -2.09
C HIS A 35 4.15 20.72 -1.22
N LEU A 36 3.53 21.28 -0.19
CA LEU A 36 4.14 22.22 0.76
C LEU A 36 4.36 21.62 2.15
N ALA A 37 3.95 20.37 2.34
CA ALA A 37 4.12 19.63 3.58
C ALA A 37 4.35 18.15 3.27
N LYS A 38 4.48 17.35 4.33
CA LYS A 38 4.67 15.90 4.26
C LYS A 38 3.60 15.24 3.39
N ILE A 39 4.03 14.29 2.56
CA ILE A 39 3.14 13.44 1.77
C ILE A 39 2.92 12.17 2.58
N TYR A 40 1.65 11.76 2.73
CA TYR A 40 1.31 10.55 3.47
C TYR A 40 1.03 9.42 2.51
N ALA A 41 0.13 9.62 1.56
CA ALA A 41 -0.26 8.56 0.64
C ALA A 41 -0.08 8.98 -0.81
N MET A 42 0.09 7.96 -1.64
CA MET A 42 -0.04 8.08 -3.09
C MET A 42 -0.69 6.81 -3.65
N HIS A 43 -1.25 6.88 -4.84
CA HIS A 43 -1.79 5.70 -5.52
C HIS A 43 -1.71 5.88 -7.03
N TRP A 44 -1.19 4.87 -7.72
CA TRP A 44 -1.16 4.85 -9.17
C TRP A 44 -2.56 4.60 -9.73
N GLY A 45 -2.86 5.25 -10.85
CA GLY A 45 -3.94 4.83 -11.73
C GLY A 45 -3.56 3.54 -12.46
N THR A 46 -4.56 2.83 -12.95
CA THR A 46 -4.41 1.59 -13.73
C THR A 46 -3.69 1.81 -15.07
N ASP A 47 -3.67 3.04 -15.56
CA ASP A 47 -3.01 3.45 -16.80
C ASP A 47 -1.47 3.53 -16.71
N SER A 48 -0.92 3.31 -15.51
CA SER A 48 0.54 3.35 -15.25
C SER A 48 1.19 4.70 -15.58
N ARG A 49 0.40 5.77 -15.62
CA ARG A 49 0.84 7.11 -15.99
C ARG A 49 0.36 8.13 -14.98
N LEU A 50 -0.93 8.12 -14.67
CA LEU A 50 -1.51 9.03 -13.69
C LEU A 50 -1.30 8.47 -12.29
N LEU A 51 -1.09 9.36 -11.32
CA LEU A 51 -1.08 9.01 -9.91
C LEU A 51 -1.66 10.14 -9.08
N VAL A 52 -2.26 9.80 -7.95
CA VAL A 52 -2.72 10.76 -6.95
C VAL A 52 -1.75 10.74 -5.77
N SER A 53 -1.51 11.90 -5.15
CA SER A 53 -0.79 12.03 -3.88
C SER A 53 -1.57 12.90 -2.91
N ALA A 54 -1.46 12.60 -1.61
CA ALA A 54 -2.13 13.27 -0.51
C ALA A 54 -1.11 13.82 0.48
N SER A 55 -1.26 15.09 0.85
CA SER A 55 -0.33 15.78 1.74
C SER A 55 -1.04 16.54 2.85
N GLN A 56 -0.31 16.72 3.95
CA GLN A 56 -0.73 17.53 5.09
C GLN A 56 -0.85 19.03 4.80
N ASP A 57 -0.49 19.47 3.59
CA ASP A 57 -0.81 20.81 3.10
C ASP A 57 -2.30 20.96 2.74
N GLY A 58 -3.11 19.91 2.94
CA GLY A 58 -4.54 19.88 2.65
C GLY A 58 -4.84 19.76 1.18
N LYS A 59 -3.97 19.10 0.39
CA LYS A 59 -4.21 18.89 -1.05
C LYS A 59 -4.11 17.42 -1.43
N LEU A 60 -5.01 17.03 -2.33
CA LEU A 60 -4.77 15.93 -3.25
C LEU A 60 -4.26 16.49 -4.58
N ILE A 61 -3.14 15.99 -5.09
CA ILE A 61 -2.65 16.36 -6.42
C ILE A 61 -2.66 15.12 -7.30
N ILE A 62 -3.21 15.26 -8.51
CA ILE A 62 -3.13 14.25 -9.56
C ILE A 62 -2.06 14.68 -10.55
N TRP A 63 -1.13 13.78 -10.81
CA TRP A 63 0.04 14.04 -11.64
C TRP A 63 0.01 13.18 -12.89
N ASP A 64 0.55 13.72 -13.97
CA ASP A 64 1.04 12.93 -15.09
C ASP A 64 2.53 12.63 -14.87
N SER A 65 2.86 11.37 -14.58
CA SER A 65 4.23 10.97 -14.26
C SER A 65 5.21 11.16 -15.42
N TYR A 66 4.72 11.18 -16.66
CA TYR A 66 5.60 11.28 -17.84
C TYR A 66 6.07 12.72 -18.04
N THR A 67 5.11 13.66 -17.92
CA THR A 67 5.31 15.09 -18.16
C THR A 67 5.59 15.89 -16.88
N THR A 68 5.37 15.30 -15.70
CA THR A 68 5.42 15.95 -14.38
C THR A 68 4.37 17.04 -14.15
N ASN A 69 3.41 17.17 -15.05
CA ASN A 69 2.33 18.14 -14.95
C ASN A 69 1.35 17.78 -13.85
N LYS A 70 0.80 18.80 -13.19
CA LYS A 70 -0.34 18.67 -12.26
C LYS A 70 -1.62 18.69 -13.10
N MET A 71 -2.30 17.56 -13.18
CA MET A 71 -3.59 17.44 -13.87
C MET A 71 -4.71 18.07 -13.04
N HIS A 72 -4.71 17.81 -11.74
CA HIS A 72 -5.65 18.40 -10.78
C HIS A 72 -4.95 18.71 -9.46
N ALA A 73 -5.41 19.75 -8.77
CA ALA A 73 -5.05 20.04 -7.39
C ALA A 73 -6.35 20.31 -6.62
N ILE A 74 -6.76 19.34 -5.82
CA ILE A 74 -8.03 19.32 -5.10
C ILE A 74 -7.75 19.77 -3.66
N PRO A 75 -8.31 20.90 -3.22
CA PRO A 75 -8.21 21.30 -1.82
C PRO A 75 -9.11 20.41 -0.96
N LEU A 76 -8.54 19.91 0.13
CA LEU A 76 -9.22 19.09 1.12
C LEU A 76 -9.84 19.97 2.20
N ARG A 77 -10.93 19.48 2.82
CA ARG A 77 -11.52 20.13 4.00
C ARG A 77 -10.67 19.93 5.25
N SER A 78 -10.14 18.72 5.42
CA SER A 78 -9.19 18.38 6.49
C SER A 78 -7.78 18.32 5.93
N SER A 79 -6.84 18.97 6.62
CA SER A 79 -5.42 18.88 6.28
C SER A 79 -4.80 17.56 6.72
N TRP A 80 -5.39 16.86 7.69
CA TRP A 80 -4.84 15.63 8.25
C TRP A 80 -5.24 14.40 7.44
N VAL A 81 -4.84 14.39 6.17
CA VAL A 81 -5.04 13.25 5.27
C VAL A 81 -3.99 12.18 5.52
N MET A 82 -4.42 10.93 5.52
CA MET A 82 -3.58 9.77 5.77
C MET A 82 -3.59 8.80 4.60
N THR A 83 -4.68 8.76 3.84
CA THR A 83 -4.82 7.86 2.70
C THR A 83 -5.38 8.56 1.47
N CYS A 84 -5.04 8.01 0.31
CA CYS A 84 -5.73 8.29 -0.93
C CYS A 84 -5.79 7.06 -1.83
N ALA A 85 -6.80 7.02 -2.69
CA ALA A 85 -7.01 5.95 -3.65
C ALA A 85 -7.42 6.52 -5.00
N TYR A 86 -7.02 5.84 -6.06
CA TYR A 86 -7.44 6.10 -7.43
C TYR A 86 -8.35 4.95 -7.87
N ALA A 87 -9.56 5.26 -8.32
CA ALA A 87 -10.49 4.23 -8.81
C ALA A 87 -9.94 3.56 -10.08
N PRO A 88 -10.15 2.23 -10.27
CA PRO A 88 -9.65 1.51 -11.44
C PRO A 88 -10.11 2.07 -12.79
N SER A 89 -11.29 2.69 -12.82
CA SER A 89 -11.87 3.34 -14.00
C SER A 89 -11.17 4.63 -14.44
N GLY A 90 -10.40 5.25 -13.54
CA GLY A 90 -9.87 6.58 -13.74
C GLY A 90 -10.86 7.72 -13.42
N ASN A 91 -12.09 7.43 -12.98
CA ASN A 91 -13.15 8.43 -12.82
C ASN A 91 -13.15 9.12 -11.46
N TYR A 92 -12.69 8.43 -10.41
CA TYR A 92 -12.75 8.90 -9.04
C TYR A 92 -11.41 8.83 -8.32
N VAL A 93 -11.24 9.71 -7.35
CA VAL A 93 -10.23 9.58 -6.29
C VAL A 93 -10.90 9.67 -4.93
N ALA A 94 -10.35 8.99 -3.95
CA ALA A 94 -10.78 9.06 -2.56
C ALA A 94 -9.64 9.51 -1.66
N CYS A 95 -9.98 10.06 -0.50
CA CYS A 95 -9.07 10.28 0.61
C CYS A 95 -9.78 10.28 1.94
N GLY A 96 -9.00 10.17 3.02
CA GLY A 96 -9.46 10.43 4.38
C GLY A 96 -8.29 10.44 5.36
N GLY A 97 -8.59 10.74 6.62
CA GLY A 97 -7.60 10.68 7.69
C GLY A 97 -8.23 10.93 9.06
N LEU A 98 -7.69 11.90 9.82
CA LEU A 98 -8.14 12.18 11.20
C LEU A 98 -9.55 12.78 11.31
N ASP A 99 -10.21 13.09 10.18
CA ASP A 99 -11.61 13.51 10.13
C ASP A 99 -12.60 12.34 10.16
N ASN A 100 -12.10 11.09 10.16
CA ASN A 100 -12.87 9.84 10.19
C ASN A 100 -13.81 9.66 8.99
N ILE A 101 -13.65 10.46 7.94
CA ILE A 101 -14.52 10.48 6.76
C ILE A 101 -13.73 10.06 5.53
N CYS A 102 -14.28 9.14 4.75
CA CYS A 102 -13.77 8.89 3.39
C CYS A 102 -14.50 9.81 2.40
N SER A 103 -13.77 10.78 1.84
CA SER A 103 -14.27 11.71 0.82
C SER A 103 -13.96 11.20 -0.58
N ILE A 104 -14.96 11.18 -1.46
CA ILE A 104 -14.85 10.71 -2.85
C ILE A 104 -15.06 11.89 -3.80
N TYR A 105 -14.16 12.03 -4.77
CA TYR A 105 -14.13 13.13 -5.74
C TYR A 105 -14.25 12.57 -7.15
N SER A 106 -15.15 13.16 -7.95
CA SER A 106 -15.26 12.84 -9.38
C SER A 106 -14.31 13.71 -10.18
N LEU A 107 -13.48 13.07 -11.00
CA LEU A 107 -12.54 13.74 -11.91
C LEU A 107 -13.19 14.14 -13.24
N LYS A 108 -14.28 13.47 -13.61
CA LYS A 108 -15.04 13.77 -14.83
C LYS A 108 -16.27 14.58 -14.49
N THR A 109 -16.12 15.90 -14.37
CA THR A 109 -17.26 16.83 -14.29
C THR A 109 -17.40 17.58 -15.60
N ARG A 110 -18.64 17.71 -16.09
CA ARG A 110 -18.96 18.51 -17.31
C ARG A 110 -18.56 19.98 -17.17
N GLU A 111 -18.40 20.46 -15.94
CA GLU A 111 -18.09 21.84 -15.58
C GLU A 111 -16.58 22.10 -15.35
N GLY A 112 -15.72 21.08 -15.50
CA GLY A 112 -14.25 21.20 -15.37
C GLY A 112 -13.70 21.32 -13.94
N ASN A 113 -14.55 21.63 -12.95
CA ASN A 113 -14.16 21.70 -11.54
C ASN A 113 -14.38 20.36 -10.83
N VAL A 114 -13.33 19.82 -10.21
CA VAL A 114 -13.43 18.62 -9.37
C VAL A 114 -14.23 18.96 -8.10
N ARG A 115 -15.28 18.19 -7.83
CA ARG A 115 -16.13 18.37 -6.64
C ARG A 115 -16.20 17.08 -5.84
N VAL A 116 -16.40 17.24 -4.53
CA VAL A 116 -16.80 16.13 -3.65
C VAL A 116 -18.11 15.57 -4.18
N THR A 117 -18.10 14.28 -4.51
CA THR A 117 -19.28 13.53 -4.96
C THR A 117 -20.00 12.91 -3.77
N ARG A 118 -19.23 12.35 -2.82
CA ARG A 118 -19.77 11.69 -1.63
C ARG A 118 -18.79 11.83 -0.46
N GLU A 119 -19.36 11.93 0.74
CA GLU A 119 -18.65 11.76 2.00
C GLU A 119 -19.25 10.54 2.69
N LEU A 120 -18.38 9.65 3.18
CA LEU A 120 -18.76 8.41 3.84
C LEU A 120 -18.42 8.52 5.33
N PRO A 121 -19.33 9.07 6.15
CA PRO A 121 -19.17 9.10 7.60
C PRO A 121 -19.60 7.75 8.19
N GLY A 122 -18.87 7.26 9.19
CA GLY A 122 -19.32 6.13 10.00
C GLY A 122 -18.23 5.40 10.78
N HIS A 123 -16.96 5.62 10.44
CA HIS A 123 -15.86 5.24 11.32
C HIS A 123 -15.83 6.14 12.56
N THR A 124 -15.48 5.56 13.71
CA THR A 124 -15.29 6.29 14.97
C THR A 124 -13.83 6.62 15.26
N GLY A 125 -12.92 6.17 14.41
CA GLY A 125 -11.49 6.44 14.45
C GLY A 125 -11.00 6.96 13.10
N TYR A 126 -9.72 7.34 13.05
CA TYR A 126 -9.11 7.88 11.84
C TYR A 126 -9.16 6.89 10.68
N LEU A 127 -9.21 7.38 9.45
CA LEU A 127 -9.14 6.55 8.25
C LEU A 127 -7.68 6.27 7.90
N SER A 128 -7.26 5.02 7.96
CA SER A 128 -5.86 4.62 7.72
C SER A 128 -5.60 4.27 6.26
N CYS A 129 -6.51 3.56 5.61
CA CYS A 129 -6.40 3.16 4.20
C CYS A 129 -7.77 3.12 3.53
N CYS A 130 -7.80 3.35 2.21
CA CYS A 130 -8.96 3.07 1.39
C CYS A 130 -8.57 2.50 0.01
N ARG A 131 -9.41 1.64 -0.57
CA ARG A 131 -9.23 1.09 -1.93
C ARG A 131 -10.57 0.84 -2.60
N PHE A 132 -10.71 1.31 -3.83
CA PHE A 132 -11.88 1.05 -4.67
C PHE A 132 -11.87 -0.40 -5.16
N LEU A 133 -13.02 -1.07 -5.09
CA LEU A 133 -13.28 -2.29 -5.87
C LEU A 133 -13.67 -1.91 -7.29
N ASP A 134 -14.56 -0.92 -7.41
CA ASP A 134 -15.03 -0.31 -8.65
C ASP A 134 -15.51 1.13 -8.37
N ASP A 135 -16.29 1.72 -9.28
CA ASP A 135 -16.82 3.09 -9.13
C ASP A 135 -17.96 3.21 -8.11
N ASN A 136 -18.54 2.08 -7.68
CA ASN A 136 -19.69 2.01 -6.79
C ASN A 136 -19.32 1.50 -5.40
N GLN A 137 -18.19 0.80 -5.25
CA GLN A 137 -17.77 0.19 -4.00
C GLN A 137 -16.34 0.55 -3.60
N ILE A 138 -16.15 0.86 -2.32
CA ILE A 138 -14.84 1.15 -1.73
C ILE A 138 -14.71 0.44 -0.38
N VAL A 139 -13.53 -0.10 -0.12
CA VAL A 139 -13.15 -0.66 1.19
C VAL A 139 -12.29 0.33 1.94
N THR A 140 -12.53 0.49 3.24
CA THR A 140 -11.75 1.34 4.14
C THR A 140 -11.26 0.56 5.35
N SER A 141 -10.15 1.00 5.94
CA SER A 141 -9.68 0.58 7.26
C SER A 141 -9.55 1.78 8.20
N SER A 142 -9.70 1.55 9.50
CA SER A 142 -9.70 2.61 10.49
C SER A 142 -8.98 2.24 11.78
N GLY A 143 -8.55 3.29 12.50
CA GLY A 143 -8.09 3.22 13.88
C GLY A 143 -9.18 2.83 14.89
N ASP A 144 -10.45 2.68 14.48
CA ASP A 144 -11.49 2.08 15.33
C ASP A 144 -11.47 0.55 15.37
N THR A 145 -10.39 -0.07 14.89
CA THR A 145 -10.17 -1.53 14.81
C THR A 145 -11.00 -2.26 13.74
N THR A 146 -11.72 -1.53 12.89
CA THR A 146 -12.59 -2.13 11.86
C THR A 146 -12.12 -1.82 10.44
N CYS A 147 -12.55 -2.66 9.51
CA CYS A 147 -12.65 -2.29 8.10
C CYS A 147 -14.13 -2.19 7.70
N ALA A 148 -14.43 -1.49 6.61
CA ALA A 148 -15.79 -1.36 6.10
C ALA A 148 -15.83 -1.40 4.57
N LEU A 149 -16.85 -2.04 4.01
CA LEU A 149 -17.25 -1.94 2.61
C LEU A 149 -18.39 -0.94 2.50
N TRP A 150 -18.25 0.00 1.57
CA TRP A 150 -19.23 1.06 1.35
C TRP A 150 -19.85 0.96 -0.02
N ASP A 151 -21.13 1.28 -0.08
CA ASP A 151 -21.82 1.62 -1.32
C ASP A 151 -21.74 3.14 -1.51
N ILE A 152 -21.04 3.57 -2.57
CA ILE A 152 -20.73 4.97 -2.85
C ILE A 152 -21.98 5.74 -3.29
N GLU A 153 -22.90 5.07 -3.98
CA GLU A 153 -24.12 5.69 -4.49
C GLU A 153 -25.03 6.11 -3.34
N THR A 154 -25.28 5.19 -2.40
CA THR A 154 -26.13 5.40 -1.23
C THR A 154 -25.41 6.09 -0.07
N GLY A 155 -24.08 6.02 -0.05
CA GLY A 155 -23.25 6.52 1.06
C GLY A 155 -23.35 5.69 2.33
N GLN A 156 -23.90 4.47 2.25
CA GLN A 156 -24.10 3.60 3.40
C GLN A 156 -23.00 2.55 3.50
N MET A 157 -22.70 2.15 4.74
CA MET A 157 -21.85 0.99 5.00
C MET A 157 -22.62 -0.29 4.64
N ALA A 158 -22.13 -1.03 3.66
CA ALA A 158 -22.73 -2.30 3.22
C ALA A 158 -22.32 -3.45 4.14
N THR A 159 -21.04 -3.49 4.53
CA THR A 159 -20.48 -4.54 5.38
C THR A 159 -19.46 -3.94 6.35
N SER A 160 -19.47 -4.38 7.61
CA SER A 160 -18.43 -4.09 8.59
C SER A 160 -17.61 -5.36 8.85
N PHE A 161 -16.29 -5.25 8.75
CA PHE A 161 -15.34 -6.32 9.01
C PHE A 161 -14.72 -6.10 10.38
N THR A 162 -15.17 -6.89 11.35
CA THR A 162 -14.75 -6.79 12.75
C THR A 162 -13.95 -8.03 13.15
N GLY A 163 -12.91 -7.85 13.96
CA GLY A 163 -12.09 -8.96 14.45
C GLY A 163 -10.64 -8.61 14.76
N HIS A 164 -10.13 -7.46 14.33
CA HIS A 164 -8.90 -6.89 14.87
C HIS A 164 -9.10 -6.36 16.29
N THR A 165 -8.03 -6.32 17.07
CA THR A 165 -8.03 -5.82 18.46
C THR A 165 -7.15 -4.58 18.65
N GLY A 166 -6.59 -4.06 17.56
CA GLY A 166 -5.84 -2.82 17.50
C GLY A 166 -6.16 -2.06 16.22
N ASP A 167 -5.67 -0.84 16.13
CA ASP A 167 -5.86 0.05 14.99
C ASP A 167 -5.48 -0.66 13.69
N VAL A 168 -6.38 -0.66 12.70
CA VAL A 168 -6.07 -1.25 11.40
C VAL A 168 -5.32 -0.21 10.60
N MET A 169 -4.10 -0.50 10.19
CA MET A 169 -3.18 0.48 9.59
C MET A 169 -3.19 0.46 8.07
N SER A 170 -3.42 -0.71 7.48
CA SER A 170 -3.36 -0.87 6.04
C SER A 170 -4.25 -2.01 5.56
N LEU A 171 -4.67 -1.90 4.30
CA LEU A 171 -5.36 -2.97 3.58
C LEU A 171 -4.85 -3.07 2.14
N SER A 172 -4.94 -4.27 1.58
CA SER A 172 -4.65 -4.57 0.18
C SER A 172 -5.71 -5.50 -0.39
N LEU A 173 -6.26 -5.16 -1.55
CA LEU A 173 -7.24 -5.98 -2.26
C LEU A 173 -6.55 -7.10 -3.03
N SER A 174 -7.17 -8.28 -3.11
CA SER A 174 -6.71 -9.34 -4.00
C SER A 174 -6.86 -8.92 -5.46
N PRO A 175 -6.05 -9.45 -6.40
CA PRO A 175 -6.15 -9.11 -7.82
C PRO A 175 -7.52 -9.39 -8.46
N ASP A 176 -8.32 -10.28 -7.87
CA ASP A 176 -9.67 -10.62 -8.32
C ASP A 176 -10.78 -9.88 -7.55
N PHE A 177 -10.43 -8.97 -6.64
CA PHE A 177 -11.33 -8.14 -5.83
C PHE A 177 -12.32 -8.90 -4.92
N LYS A 178 -12.15 -10.23 -4.75
CA LYS A 178 -13.05 -11.04 -3.91
C LYS A 178 -12.65 -11.06 -2.45
N THR A 179 -11.38 -10.81 -2.17
CA THR A 179 -10.84 -10.82 -0.82
C THR A 179 -9.94 -9.61 -0.61
N PHE A 180 -9.65 -9.30 0.65
CA PHE A 180 -8.60 -8.35 0.99
C PHE A 180 -7.87 -8.80 2.24
N VAL A 181 -6.64 -8.33 2.39
CA VAL A 181 -5.87 -8.50 3.63
C VAL A 181 -5.78 -7.15 4.34
N SER A 182 -5.85 -7.17 5.66
CA SER A 182 -5.57 -6.03 6.52
C SER A 182 -4.45 -6.34 7.49
N GLY A 183 -3.67 -5.33 7.87
CA GLY A 183 -2.66 -5.40 8.93
C GLY A 183 -2.93 -4.33 9.99
N ALA A 184 -2.68 -4.67 11.26
CA ALA A 184 -3.07 -3.85 12.39
C ALA A 184 -1.99 -3.79 13.49
N CYS A 185 -2.21 -2.89 14.46
CA CYS A 185 -1.41 -2.74 15.69
C CYS A 185 -1.56 -3.90 16.68
N ASP A 186 -2.38 -4.90 16.39
CA ASP A 186 -2.44 -6.16 17.16
C ASP A 186 -1.38 -7.19 16.70
N ALA A 187 -0.41 -6.74 15.89
CA ALA A 187 0.64 -7.55 15.26
C ALA A 187 0.12 -8.73 14.42
N SER A 188 -1.16 -8.69 14.02
CA SER A 188 -1.79 -9.70 13.16
C SER A 188 -2.23 -9.11 11.83
N SER A 189 -2.25 -9.97 10.81
CA SER A 189 -2.93 -9.67 9.54
C SER A 189 -4.07 -10.63 9.32
N LYS A 190 -5.15 -10.17 8.69
CA LYS A 190 -6.38 -10.97 8.49
C LYS A 190 -6.79 -10.96 7.04
N LEU A 191 -7.22 -12.12 6.54
CA LEU A 191 -7.82 -12.28 5.22
C LEU A 191 -9.34 -12.24 5.35
N TRP A 192 -9.98 -11.38 4.57
CA TRP A 192 -11.43 -11.17 4.60
C TRP A 192 -12.04 -11.50 3.25
N ASP A 193 -13.23 -12.11 3.27
CA ASP A 193 -14.07 -12.27 2.09
C ASP A 193 -15.01 -11.08 1.95
N VAL A 194 -14.90 -10.37 0.83
CA VAL A 194 -15.65 -9.13 0.58
C VAL A 194 -17.16 -9.39 0.51
N ARG A 195 -17.57 -10.57 0.04
CA ARG A 195 -18.97 -10.88 -0.25
C ARG A 195 -19.78 -11.17 1.00
N ASP A 196 -19.23 -11.93 1.93
CA ASP A 196 -19.95 -12.35 3.14
C ASP A 196 -19.49 -11.64 4.43
N GLY A 197 -18.43 -10.83 4.36
CA GLY A 197 -17.96 -10.05 5.49
C GLY A 197 -17.09 -10.81 6.48
N MET A 198 -16.76 -12.08 6.21
CA MET A 198 -16.15 -12.96 7.19
C MET A 198 -14.62 -12.97 7.11
N CYS A 199 -13.98 -13.01 8.27
CA CYS A 199 -12.56 -13.33 8.39
C CYS A 199 -12.36 -14.81 8.04
N ARG A 200 -11.51 -15.10 7.05
CA ARG A 200 -11.17 -16.47 6.63
C ARG A 200 -9.95 -17.00 7.36
N GLN A 201 -8.92 -16.15 7.53
CA GLN A 201 -7.64 -16.53 8.13
C GLN A 201 -7.06 -15.37 8.93
N SER A 202 -6.25 -15.69 9.93
CA SER A 202 -5.54 -14.72 10.76
C SER A 202 -4.08 -15.16 10.88
N PHE A 203 -3.17 -14.34 10.37
CA PHE A 203 -1.74 -14.62 10.32
C PHE A 203 -1.04 -13.83 11.41
N THR A 204 -0.32 -14.55 12.27
CA THR A 204 0.52 -14.00 13.34
C THR A 204 1.99 -14.26 13.03
N GLY A 205 2.88 -13.47 13.61
CA GLY A 205 4.32 -13.71 13.54
C GLY A 205 5.13 -12.48 13.92
N HIS A 206 4.65 -11.30 13.51
CA HIS A 206 5.23 -10.03 13.91
C HIS A 206 5.18 -9.83 15.42
N VAL A 207 6.13 -9.05 15.93
CA VAL A 207 6.26 -8.72 17.36
C VAL A 207 5.87 -7.27 17.67
N SER A 208 5.50 -6.50 16.64
CA SER A 208 5.02 -5.13 16.73
C SER A 208 3.98 -4.84 15.65
N ASP A 209 3.48 -3.61 15.61
CA ASP A 209 2.47 -3.12 14.70
C ASP A 209 2.78 -3.42 13.23
N ILE A 210 1.75 -3.82 12.47
CA ILE A 210 1.85 -4.03 11.02
C ILE A 210 1.35 -2.77 10.32
N ASN A 211 2.26 -2.01 9.74
CA ASN A 211 1.97 -0.72 9.13
C ASN A 211 1.55 -0.83 7.66
N ALA A 212 2.00 -1.87 6.96
CA ALA A 212 1.78 -2.00 5.53
C ALA A 212 1.53 -3.45 5.13
N VAL A 213 0.57 -3.66 4.22
CA VAL A 213 0.27 -4.96 3.62
C VAL A 213 0.15 -4.83 2.11
N CYS A 214 0.59 -5.84 1.37
CA CYS A 214 0.48 -5.87 -0.09
C CYS A 214 0.31 -7.31 -0.61
N PHE A 215 -0.74 -7.55 -1.39
CA PHE A 215 -0.89 -8.81 -2.10
C PHE A 215 0.24 -9.07 -3.08
N PHE A 216 0.68 -10.32 -3.14
CA PHE A 216 1.52 -10.81 -4.21
C PHE A 216 0.72 -10.82 -5.53
N PRO A 217 1.34 -10.57 -6.70
CA PRO A 217 0.61 -10.41 -7.97
C PRO A 217 -0.30 -11.57 -8.39
N ASN A 218 -0.05 -12.80 -7.91
CA ASN A 218 -0.88 -13.97 -8.22
C ASN A 218 -2.10 -14.16 -7.29
N GLY A 219 -2.21 -13.36 -6.22
CA GLY A 219 -3.31 -13.42 -5.24
C GLY A 219 -3.25 -14.56 -4.20
N ASN A 220 -2.23 -15.42 -4.23
CA ASN A 220 -2.11 -16.57 -3.32
C ASN A 220 -1.19 -16.32 -2.11
N ALA A 221 -0.54 -15.18 -2.07
CA ALA A 221 0.38 -14.77 -1.02
C ALA A 221 0.28 -13.26 -0.81
N PHE A 222 0.81 -12.77 0.30
CA PHE A 222 0.92 -11.34 0.59
C PHE A 222 2.13 -11.07 1.47
N THR A 223 2.59 -9.82 1.46
CA THR A 223 3.68 -9.36 2.33
C THR A 223 3.18 -8.34 3.32
N THR A 224 3.84 -8.29 4.47
CA THR A 224 3.64 -7.31 5.53
C THR A 224 4.95 -6.55 5.78
N GLY A 225 4.84 -5.32 6.29
CA GLY A 225 5.94 -4.54 6.85
C GLY A 225 5.54 -4.00 8.22
N SER A 226 6.44 -4.11 9.20
CA SER A 226 6.15 -3.85 10.61
C SER A 226 7.16 -2.92 11.27
N ASP A 227 6.77 -2.35 12.40
CA ASP A 227 7.64 -1.65 13.34
C ASP A 227 8.72 -2.53 13.98
N ASP A 228 8.62 -3.86 13.86
CA ASP A 228 9.68 -4.78 14.27
C ASP A 228 10.88 -4.83 13.30
N ALA A 229 10.94 -3.91 12.34
CA ALA A 229 11.96 -3.79 11.30
C ALA A 229 12.02 -4.96 10.31
N THR A 230 11.02 -5.87 10.32
CA THR A 230 10.95 -7.01 9.39
C THR A 230 9.83 -6.87 8.38
N CYS A 231 10.08 -7.31 7.14
CA CYS A 231 9.00 -7.70 6.24
C CYS A 231 8.79 -9.22 6.33
N ARG A 232 7.56 -9.68 6.13
CA ARG A 232 7.25 -11.12 6.07
C ARG A 232 6.37 -11.44 4.89
N LEU A 233 6.63 -12.58 4.25
CA LEU A 233 5.81 -13.15 3.18
C LEU A 233 4.96 -14.28 3.75
N PHE A 234 3.65 -14.23 3.55
CA PHE A 234 2.68 -15.25 3.96
C PHE A 234 2.02 -15.89 2.74
N ASP A 235 1.75 -17.19 2.77
CA ASP A 235 0.95 -17.90 1.75
C ASP A 235 -0.40 -18.32 2.32
N LEU A 236 -1.45 -18.07 1.55
CA LEU A 236 -2.83 -18.29 1.99
C LEU A 236 -3.18 -19.77 2.12
N ARG A 237 -2.59 -20.64 1.30
CA ARG A 237 -2.89 -22.09 1.33
C ARG A 237 -2.06 -22.80 2.38
N ALA A 238 -0.84 -22.31 2.62
CA ALA A 238 0.02 -22.81 3.68
C ALA A 238 -0.40 -22.32 5.07
N ASP A 239 -1.18 -21.24 5.15
CA ASP A 239 -1.66 -20.61 6.39
C ASP A 239 -0.52 -20.21 7.34
N GLN A 240 0.63 -19.83 6.78
CA GLN A 240 1.83 -19.53 7.56
C GLN A 240 2.78 -18.59 6.82
N GLU A 241 3.75 -18.08 7.58
CA GLU A 241 4.90 -17.36 7.04
C GLU A 241 5.78 -18.29 6.19
N LEU A 242 6.17 -17.81 5.01
CA LEU A 242 7.13 -18.46 4.13
C LEU A 242 8.55 -17.91 4.28
N MET A 243 8.69 -16.61 4.51
CA MET A 243 9.98 -15.92 4.50
C MET A 243 9.95 -14.63 5.31
N MET A 244 11.05 -14.35 6.00
CA MET A 244 11.34 -13.10 6.68
C MET A 244 12.45 -12.34 5.95
N TYR A 245 12.27 -11.04 5.77
CA TYR A 245 13.26 -10.13 5.21
C TYR A 245 13.71 -9.16 6.29
N SER A 246 14.95 -9.32 6.74
CA SER A 246 15.55 -8.52 7.80
C SER A 246 17.06 -8.36 7.56
N HIS A 247 17.68 -7.41 8.26
CA HIS A 247 19.12 -7.22 8.25
C HIS A 247 19.56 -6.60 9.56
N ASP A 248 20.68 -7.04 10.13
CA ASP A 248 21.10 -6.65 11.49
C ASP A 248 21.32 -5.14 11.67
N ASN A 249 21.61 -4.42 10.59
CA ASN A 249 21.81 -2.96 10.61
C ASN A 249 20.50 -2.16 10.45
N ILE A 250 19.37 -2.83 10.21
CA ILE A 250 18.06 -2.19 10.05
C ILE A 250 17.27 -2.41 11.33
N ILE A 251 17.09 -1.32 12.09
CA ILE A 251 16.35 -1.31 13.36
C ILE A 251 15.14 -0.39 13.33
N CYS A 252 14.88 0.24 12.18
CA CYS A 252 13.79 1.18 11.97
C CYS A 252 12.54 0.50 11.42
N GLY A 253 11.38 1.06 11.72
CA GLY A 253 10.09 0.56 11.28
C GLY A 253 9.94 0.65 9.76
N ILE A 254 9.09 -0.24 9.23
CA ILE A 254 8.71 -0.25 7.82
C ILE A 254 7.37 0.48 7.68
N THR A 255 7.32 1.44 6.76
CA THR A 255 6.13 2.28 6.54
C THR A 255 5.33 1.87 5.31
N SER A 256 5.96 1.12 4.39
CA SER A 256 5.39 0.81 3.09
C SER A 256 6.02 -0.43 2.48
N VAL A 257 5.22 -1.24 1.77
CA VAL A 257 5.68 -2.42 1.04
C VAL A 257 4.99 -2.53 -0.32
N ALA A 258 5.70 -3.01 -1.34
CA ALA A 258 5.14 -3.28 -2.66
C ALA A 258 5.95 -4.33 -3.43
N PHE A 259 5.27 -5.15 -4.22
CA PHE A 259 5.91 -6.07 -5.15
C PHE A 259 6.19 -5.44 -6.51
N SER A 260 7.25 -5.88 -7.18
CA SER A 260 7.37 -5.73 -8.62
C SER A 260 6.31 -6.55 -9.35
N LYS A 261 6.07 -6.27 -10.63
CA LYS A 261 5.07 -6.96 -11.45
C LYS A 261 5.24 -8.49 -11.50
N SER A 262 6.48 -8.97 -11.51
CA SER A 262 6.79 -10.41 -11.47
C SER A 262 6.69 -10.99 -10.05
N GLY A 263 6.69 -10.16 -9.02
CA GLY A 263 6.80 -10.55 -7.62
C GLY A 263 8.22 -10.94 -7.20
N ARG A 264 9.20 -10.91 -8.13
CA ARG A 264 10.60 -11.26 -7.81
C ARG A 264 11.26 -10.27 -6.85
N LEU A 265 10.81 -9.02 -6.89
CA LEU A 265 11.33 -7.97 -6.02
C LEU A 265 10.25 -7.53 -5.04
N LEU A 266 10.62 -7.49 -3.78
CA LEU A 266 9.87 -6.82 -2.72
C LEU A 266 10.59 -5.50 -2.43
N LEU A 267 9.86 -4.40 -2.44
CA LEU A 267 10.38 -3.12 -2.04
C LEU A 267 9.72 -2.66 -0.76
N ALA A 268 10.53 -2.15 0.16
CA ALA A 268 10.08 -1.71 1.46
C ALA A 268 10.70 -0.35 1.79
N GLY A 269 9.86 0.60 2.21
CA GLY A 269 10.27 1.91 2.71
C GLY A 269 10.40 1.91 4.23
N TYR A 270 11.50 2.45 4.74
CA TYR A 270 11.89 2.42 6.15
C TYR A 270 11.96 3.82 6.78
N ASP A 271 11.82 3.95 8.10
CA ASP A 271 11.90 5.28 8.75
C ASP A 271 13.27 5.97 8.64
N ASP A 272 14.31 5.25 8.22
CA ASP A 272 15.68 5.77 8.03
C ASP A 272 15.87 6.54 6.70
N PHE A 273 14.76 6.88 6.05
CA PHE A 273 14.71 7.56 4.75
C PHE A 273 15.11 6.72 3.54
N ASN A 274 15.38 5.43 3.71
CA ASN A 274 15.76 4.54 2.61
C ASN A 274 14.63 3.59 2.20
N CYS A 275 14.61 3.24 0.91
CA CYS A 275 13.84 2.11 0.40
C CYS A 275 14.79 0.96 0.07
N ASN A 276 14.60 -0.20 0.69
CA ASN A 276 15.37 -1.39 0.34
C ASN A 276 14.62 -2.21 -0.72
N VAL A 277 15.40 -2.84 -1.61
CA VAL A 277 14.93 -3.74 -2.65
C VAL A 277 15.42 -5.14 -2.29
N TRP A 278 14.48 -6.03 -2.02
CA TRP A 278 14.70 -7.41 -1.58
C TRP A 278 14.42 -8.39 -2.71
N ASP A 279 15.23 -9.43 -2.82
CA ASP A 279 14.91 -10.62 -3.62
C ASP A 279 13.92 -11.48 -2.83
N THR A 280 12.67 -11.53 -3.30
CA THR A 280 11.58 -12.25 -2.63
C THR A 280 11.88 -13.75 -2.44
N LEU A 281 12.71 -14.35 -3.29
CA LEU A 281 13.00 -15.79 -3.25
C LEU A 281 14.20 -16.14 -2.37
N LYS A 282 15.10 -15.19 -2.14
CA LYS A 282 16.38 -15.39 -1.45
C LYS A 282 16.48 -14.71 -0.09
N ALA A 283 15.56 -13.80 0.24
CA ALA A 283 15.62 -12.93 1.41
C ALA A 283 16.89 -12.04 1.46
N GLU A 284 17.54 -11.82 0.32
CA GLU A 284 18.74 -11.00 0.21
C GLU A 284 18.38 -9.60 -0.25
N ARG A 285 19.06 -8.58 0.30
CA ARG A 285 18.93 -7.21 -0.18
C ARG A 285 19.66 -7.05 -1.51
N ALA A 286 18.91 -6.93 -2.59
CA ALA A 286 19.40 -6.71 -3.95
C ALA A 286 19.83 -5.25 -4.19
N GLY A 287 19.27 -4.28 -3.48
CA GLY A 287 19.64 -2.88 -3.63
C GLY A 287 19.00 -1.95 -2.60
N THR A 288 19.40 -0.68 -2.65
CA THR A 288 18.83 0.40 -1.83
C THR A 288 18.61 1.62 -2.70
N VAL A 289 17.49 2.30 -2.48
CA VAL A 289 17.08 3.54 -3.13
C VAL A 289 16.94 4.58 -2.01
N GLY A 290 17.97 5.41 -1.85
CA GLY A 290 18.11 6.32 -0.72
C GLY A 290 19.57 6.73 -0.49
N GLY A 291 19.82 7.95 -0.01
CA GLY A 291 21.16 8.42 0.38
C GLY A 291 21.86 9.42 -0.56
N ALA A 292 21.66 10.71 -0.29
CA ALA A 292 22.67 11.76 -0.46
C ALA A 292 22.28 12.94 0.45
N GLU A 293 23.21 13.47 1.24
CA GLU A 293 22.97 14.65 2.11
C GLU A 293 22.43 15.82 1.28
N GLY A 294 21.25 16.33 1.67
CA GLY A 294 20.44 17.27 0.89
C GLY A 294 19.19 16.62 0.25
N ALA A 295 19.05 15.30 0.30
CA ALA A 295 17.87 14.55 -0.15
C ALA A 295 16.78 14.38 0.92
N SER A 296 16.82 15.16 2.00
CA SER A 296 15.79 15.17 3.05
C SER A 296 14.40 15.54 2.53
N GLU A 297 14.31 16.21 1.38
CA GLU A 297 13.06 16.56 0.69
C GLU A 297 12.75 15.67 -0.53
N LEU A 298 13.70 14.85 -0.98
CA LEU A 298 13.64 14.16 -2.28
C LEU A 298 13.08 12.74 -2.22
N ILE A 299 13.02 12.15 -1.03
CA ILE A 299 12.58 10.76 -0.79
C ILE A 299 11.45 10.72 0.26
N GLN A 300 10.82 11.86 0.53
CA GLN A 300 9.74 12.00 1.53
C GLN A 300 8.40 11.34 1.11
N ILE A 301 8.41 10.52 0.04
CA ILE A 301 7.24 9.76 -0.43
C ILE A 301 7.39 8.25 -0.11
N LEU A 302 8.59 7.81 0.29
CA LEU A 302 8.85 6.39 0.58
C LEU A 302 8.93 6.10 2.08
N THR A 303 9.15 7.12 2.91
CA THR A 303 9.69 6.94 4.26
C THR A 303 9.32 8.15 5.12
N ASN A 304 8.16 8.13 5.77
CA ASN A 304 7.78 9.21 6.68
C ASN A 304 8.36 8.91 8.07
N SER A 305 8.98 9.91 8.72
CA SER A 305 9.59 9.81 10.05
C SER A 305 8.57 9.81 11.21
N ASN A 306 7.41 9.21 11.01
CA ASN A 306 6.37 9.09 12.02
C ASN A 306 5.86 7.65 12.02
N PRO A 307 6.14 6.86 13.08
CA PRO A 307 5.92 5.41 13.10
C PRO A 307 4.44 5.02 12.95
N PHE A 308 3.52 5.97 13.06
CA PHE A 308 2.09 5.70 13.08
C PHE A 308 1.40 5.69 11.71
N PHE A 309 2.04 6.01 10.56
CA PHE A 309 1.25 6.27 9.34
C PHE A 309 1.87 5.82 8.00
N GLN A 310 1.02 5.23 7.15
CA GLN A 310 1.31 4.56 5.87
C GLN A 310 1.89 5.49 4.79
N CYS A 311 2.85 4.95 4.01
CA CYS A 311 3.14 5.36 2.64
C CYS A 311 2.78 4.21 1.68
N ASN A 312 2.29 4.51 0.47
CA ASN A 312 2.25 3.51 -0.61
C ASN A 312 3.49 3.72 -1.47
N LEU A 313 4.21 2.65 -1.74
CA LEU A 313 5.52 2.75 -2.36
C LEU A 313 5.45 3.21 -3.83
N PHE A 314 6.33 4.14 -4.19
CA PHE A 314 6.54 4.60 -5.56
C PHE A 314 7.30 3.53 -6.36
N LEU A 315 6.59 2.74 -7.14
CA LEU A 315 7.16 2.12 -8.33
C LEU A 315 6.17 2.14 -9.49
N LEU A 316 6.65 2.62 -10.64
CA LEU A 316 5.95 2.56 -11.91
C LEU A 316 5.37 1.15 -12.13
N PRO A 317 4.09 1.01 -12.53
CA PRO A 317 3.58 -0.27 -13.01
C PRO A 317 4.27 -0.71 -14.31
N SER A 318 5.04 0.18 -14.93
CA SER A 318 5.86 -0.01 -16.12
C SER A 318 7.33 -0.32 -15.84
N LEU A 319 7.69 -0.91 -14.70
CA LEU A 319 8.92 -1.72 -14.61
C LEU A 319 8.82 -2.94 -15.56
N ARG A 320 8.88 -2.66 -16.87
CA ARG A 320 9.62 -3.48 -17.81
C ARG A 320 11.06 -3.40 -17.34
N LEU A 321 11.41 -4.31 -16.44
CA LEU A 321 12.72 -4.90 -16.55
C LEU A 321 12.70 -5.53 -17.95
N GLU A 322 13.30 -4.86 -18.94
CA GLU A 322 14.02 -5.64 -19.92
C GLU A 322 15.04 -6.40 -19.08
N GLU A 323 14.66 -7.62 -18.68
CA GLU A 323 15.60 -8.64 -18.27
C GLU A 323 16.53 -8.77 -19.49
N GLY A 324 17.63 -8.04 -19.45
CA GLY A 324 18.70 -8.18 -20.43
C GLY A 324 19.11 -9.65 -20.44
N ALA A 325 19.12 -10.22 -21.64
CA ALA A 325 19.57 -11.58 -21.92
C ALA A 325 20.95 -11.89 -21.32
#